data_AF-A0A7W9AK33-F1
#
_entry.id   AF-A0A7W9AK33-F1
#
_cell.length_a   1.000
_cell.length_b   1.000
_cell.length_c   1.000
_cell.angle_alpha   90.00
_cell.angle_beta   90.00
_cell.angle_gamma   90.00
#
_symmetry.space_group_name_H-M   'P 1'
#
loop_
_entity.id
_entity.type
_entity.pdbx_description
1 polymer ?
#
loop_
_entity_poly.entity_id
_entity_poly.type
_entity_poly.pdbx_seq_one_letter_code
_entity_poly.pdbx_strand_id
1 'polypeptide(L)' 'MNISLPDEMKARVEERVKSGVYADVSDYVRDLIRDDLSDPDRWISPNIASIIEDGEESEDSEKTLEQIFAEAKSQYRSS' A
#
# COMPACT_ATOMS: atom_id res chain seq x y z
N MET A 1 16.78 -16.58 -16.49
CA MET A 1 16.52 -15.19 -16.91
C MET A 1 17.67 -14.34 -16.40
N ASN A 2 18.28 -13.48 -17.21
CA ASN A 2 19.38 -12.61 -16.78
C ASN A 2 18.84 -11.18 -16.66
N ILE A 3 18.99 -10.57 -15.48
CA ILE A 3 18.55 -9.19 -15.21
C ILE A 3 19.79 -8.40 -14.82
N SER A 4 20.01 -7.29 -15.51
CA SER A 4 21.03 -6.32 -15.13
C SER A 4 20.39 -5.25 -14.25
N LEU A 5 20.96 -5.03 -13.07
CA LEU A 5 20.54 -4.00 -12.13
C LEU A 5 21.67 -2.97 -11.95
N PRO A 6 21.35 -1.69 -11.75
CA PRO A 6 22.32 -0.70 -11.25
C PRO A 6 22.95 -1.13 -9.92
N ASP A 7 24.19 -0.73 -9.68
CA ASP A 7 24.96 -1.16 -8.50
C ASP A 7 24.26 -0.82 -7.18
N GLU A 8 23.61 0.34 -7.10
CA GLU A 8 22.84 0.76 -5.92
C GLU A 8 21.68 -0.20 -5.63
N MET A 9 20.94 -0.59 -6.66
CA MET A 9 19.83 -1.54 -6.51
C MET A 9 20.34 -2.92 -6.10
N LYS A 10 21.44 -3.37 -6.72
CA LYS A 10 22.06 -4.66 -6.40
C LYS A 10 22.47 -4.73 -4.92
N ALA A 11 23.10 -3.68 -4.39
CA ALA A 11 23.49 -3.62 -2.98
C ALA A 11 22.30 -3.77 -2.03
N ARG A 12 21.18 -3.10 -2.34
CA ARG A 12 19.94 -3.20 -1.56
C ARG A 12 19.31 -4.58 -1.63
N VAL A 13 19.33 -5.23 -2.79
CA VAL A 13 18.81 -6.61 -2.93
C VAL A 13 19.69 -7.60 -2.17
N GLU A 14 21.01 -7.46 -2.23
CA GLU A 14 21.93 -8.29 -1.47
C GLU A 14 21.74 -8.17 0.04
N GLU A 15 21.37 -6.98 0.56
CA GLU A 15 21.01 -6.80 1.97
C GLU A 15 19.76 -7.59 2.35
N ARG A 16 18.74 -7.62 1.48
CA ARG A 16 17.50 -8.40 1.68
C ARG A 16 17.74 -9.91 1.65
N VAL A 17 18.72 -10.38 0.89
CA VAL A 17 19.14 -11.78 0.91
C VAL A 17 19.92 -12.08 2.19
N LYS A 18 20.83 -11.19 2.61
CA LYS A 18 21.63 -11.34 3.84
C LYS A 18 20.79 -11.36 5.12
N SER A 19 19.62 -10.73 5.13
CA SER A 19 18.70 -10.81 6.28
C SER A 19 18.09 -12.21 6.48
N GLY A 20 18.29 -13.12 5.53
CA GLY A 20 17.82 -14.52 5.60
C GLY A 20 16.37 -14.72 5.16
N VAL A 21 15.70 -13.66 4.70
CA VAL A 21 14.31 -13.73 4.21
C VAL A 21 14.23 -14.39 2.83
N TYR A 22 15.29 -14.26 2.02
CA TYR A 22 15.36 -14.81 0.66
C TYR A 22 16.63 -15.65 0.49
N ALA A 23 16.54 -16.75 -0.26
CA ALA A 23 17.68 -17.66 -0.45
C ALA A 23 18.75 -17.08 -1.39
N ASP A 24 18.33 -16.32 -2.41
CA ASP A 24 19.20 -15.62 -3.34
C ASP A 24 18.49 -14.42 -3.99
N VAL A 25 19.23 -13.69 -4.81
CA VAL A 25 18.71 -12.52 -5.56
C VAL A 25 17.56 -12.92 -6.51
N SER A 26 17.64 -14.10 -7.13
CA SER A 26 16.61 -14.57 -8.06
C SER A 26 15.31 -14.89 -7.33
N ASP A 27 15.39 -15.41 -6.10
CA ASP A 27 14.25 -15.68 -5.23
C ASP A 27 13.54 -14.39 -4.85
N TYR A 28 14.29 -13.38 -4.40
CA TYR A 28 13.75 -12.04 -4.16
C TYR A 28 13.06 -11.44 -5.39
N VAL A 29 13.68 -11.53 -6.57
CA VAL A 29 13.10 -11.00 -7.80
C VAL A 29 11.84 -11.77 -8.23
N ARG A 30 11.80 -13.10 -8.05
CA ARG A 30 10.58 -13.88 -8.34
C ARG A 30 9.44 -13.51 -7.41
N ASP A 31 9.73 -13.23 -6.15
CA ASP A 31 8.74 -12.77 -5.18
C ASP A 31 8.19 -11.40 -5.58
N LEU A 32 9.05 -10.45 -5.95
CA LEU A 32 8.63 -9.14 -6.47
C LEU A 32 7.76 -9.26 -7.73
N ILE A 33 8.14 -10.13 -8.67
CA ILE A 33 7.34 -10.34 -9.89
C ILE A 33 6.01 -11.00 -9.53
N ARG A 34 5.97 -11.92 -8.57
CA ARG A 34 4.72 -12.54 -8.12
C ARG A 34 3.79 -11.52 -7.47
N ASP A 35 4.34 -10.66 -6.62
CA ASP A 35 3.62 -9.55 -5.98
C ASP A 35 3.05 -8.59 -7.03
N ASP A 36 3.86 -8.20 -8.01
CA ASP A 36 3.47 -7.33 -9.13
C ASP A 36 2.38 -7.94 -10.02
N LEU A 37 2.48 -9.24 -10.31
CA LEU A 37 1.47 -9.95 -11.11
C LEU A 37 0.21 -10.31 -10.32
N SER A 38 0.27 -10.34 -8.99
CA SER A 38 -0.88 -10.69 -8.14
C SER A 38 -1.92 -9.58 -8.07
N ASP A 39 -1.49 -8.33 -8.28
CA ASP A 39 -2.34 -7.16 -8.31
C ASP A 39 -1.83 -6.20 -9.40
N PRO A 40 -2.17 -6.45 -10.68
CA PRO A 40 -1.73 -5.63 -11.80
C PRO A 40 -2.24 -4.17 -11.70
N ASP A 41 -3.26 -3.93 -10.86
CA ASP A 41 -3.84 -2.61 -10.60
C ASP A 41 -3.27 -1.96 -9.33
N ARG A 42 -2.34 -2.59 -8.61
CA ARG A 42 -1.70 -2.04 -7.39
C ARG A 42 -1.04 -0.69 -7.62
N TRP A 43 -0.41 -0.53 -8.78
CA TRP A 43 0.21 0.73 -9.21
C TRP A 43 -0.82 1.70 -9.79
N ILE A 44 -1.98 1.18 -10.19
CA ILE A 44 -3.17 1.89 -10.65
C ILE A 44 -4.13 2.03 -9.46
N SER A 45 -3.65 2.53 -8.32
CA SER A 45 -4.59 3.19 -7.42
C SER A 45 -4.90 4.56 -8.01
N PRO A 46 -6.17 4.81 -8.28
CA PRO A 46 -6.81 5.87 -7.57
C PRO A 46 -7.95 5.24 -6.79
N ASN A 47 -7.64 4.77 -5.58
CA ASN A 47 -8.69 4.61 -4.57
C ASN A 47 -9.42 5.95 -4.34
N ILE A 48 -8.91 7.07 -4.87
CA ILE A 48 -9.61 8.35 -4.96
C ILE A 48 -10.88 8.25 -5.82
N ALA A 49 -10.86 7.55 -6.96
CA ALA A 49 -12.04 7.49 -7.83
C ALA A 49 -13.18 6.69 -7.18
N SER A 50 -12.88 5.53 -6.61
CA SER A 50 -13.82 4.74 -5.81
C SER A 50 -14.25 5.47 -4.54
N ILE A 51 -13.35 6.13 -3.81
CA ILE A 51 -13.70 6.92 -2.61
C ILE A 51 -14.61 8.12 -2.99
N ILE A 52 -14.42 8.73 -4.17
CA ILE A 52 -15.31 9.79 -4.67
C ILE A 52 -16.68 9.19 -5.01
N GLU A 53 -16.74 8.06 -5.72
CA GLU A 53 -17.98 7.37 -6.05
C GLU A 53 -18.76 6.96 -4.79
N ASP A 54 -18.09 6.33 -3.82
CA ASP A 54 -18.66 6.00 -2.51
C ASP A 54 -19.17 7.24 -1.77
N GLY A 55 -18.48 8.38 -1.92
CA GLY A 55 -18.89 9.66 -1.35
C GLY A 55 -20.10 10.29 -2.05
N GLU A 56 -20.19 10.17 -3.38
CA GLU A 56 -21.33 10.63 -4.19
C GLU A 56 -22.58 9.77 -3.99
N GLU A 57 -22.42 8.46 -3.76
CA GLU A 57 -23.51 7.56 -3.40
C GLU A 57 -23.96 7.69 -1.93
N SER A 58 -23.10 8.25 -1.07
CA SER A 58 -23.44 8.49 0.33
C SER A 58 -24.44 9.64 0.50
N GLU A 59 -25.35 9.51 1.45
CA GLU A 59 -26.24 10.61 1.81
C GLU A 59 -25.46 11.78 2.45
N ASP A 60 -25.90 13.01 2.15
CA ASP A 60 -25.34 14.21 2.75
C ASP A 60 -25.42 14.15 4.28
N SER A 61 -24.30 14.44 4.94
CA SER A 61 -24.25 14.49 6.41
C SER A 61 -24.94 15.73 6.95
N GLU A 62 -25.99 15.54 7.76
CA GLU A 62 -26.64 16.63 8.52
C GLU A 62 -25.80 17.13 9.72
N LYS A 63 -24.69 16.46 10.05
CA LYS A 63 -23.85 16.81 11.21
C LYS A 63 -23.12 18.12 11.00
N THR A 64 -23.12 18.99 12.02
CA THR A 64 -22.25 20.17 12.03
C THR A 64 -20.81 19.78 12.34
N LEU A 65 -19.87 20.66 12.01
CA LEU A 65 -18.44 20.46 12.29
C LEU A 65 -18.20 20.18 13.78
N GLU A 66 -18.88 20.88 14.67
CA GLU A 66 -18.75 20.69 16.13
C GLU A 66 -19.19 19.29 16.56
N GLN A 67 -20.23 18.74 15.95
CA GLN A 67 -20.72 17.40 16.24
C GLN A 67 -19.75 16.32 15.75
N ILE A 68 -19.17 16.51 14.56
CA ILE A 68 -18.14 15.61 14.01
C ILE A 68 -16.92 15.57 14.92
N PHE A 69 -16.42 16.73 15.37
CA PHE A 69 -15.29 16.80 16.29
C PHE A 69 -15.58 16.18 17.66
N ALA A 70 -16.80 16.37 18.18
CA ALA A 70 -17.21 15.79 19.44
C ALA A 70 -17.25 14.25 19.37
N GLU A 71 -17.76 13.70 18.27
CA GLU A 71 -17.83 12.25 18.03
C GLU A 71 -16.45 11.62 17.83
N ALA A 72 -15.57 12.23 17.02
CA ALA A 72 -14.21 11.74 16.85
C ALA A 72 -13.45 11.68 18.19
N LYS A 73 -13.66 12.68 19.05
CA LYS A 73 -13.05 12.76 20.38
C LYS A 73 -13.62 11.73 21.36
N SER A 74 -14.90 11.36 21.25
CA SER A 74 -15.50 10.33 22.09
C SER A 74 -15.03 8.93 21.68
N GLN A 75 -14.91 8.65 20.38
CA GLN A 75 -14.38 7.40 19.86
C GLN A 75 -12.93 7.16 20.29
N TYR A 76 -12.06 8.18 20.18
CA TYR A 76 -10.66 8.08 20.62
C TYR A 76 -10.52 7.81 22.13
N ARG A 77 -11.43 8.32 22.95
CA ARG A 77 -11.43 8.09 24.42
C ARG A 77 -11.98 6.73 24.83
N SER A 78 -12.63 6.03 23.91
CA SER A 78 -13.27 4.74 24.14
C SER A 78 -12.40 3.57 23.65
N SER A 79 -11.23 3.87 23.08
CA SER A 79 -10.25 2.91 22.55
C SER A 79 -8.98 2.88 23.41
#